data_AF-A0AAW5LIG0-F1
#
_entry.id   AF-A0AAW5LIG0-F1
#
_cell.length_a   1.000
_cell.length_b   1.000
_cell.length_c   1.000
_cell.angle_alpha   90.00
_cell.angle_beta   90.00
_cell.angle_gamma   90.00
#
_symmetry.space_group_name_H-M   'P 1'
#
loop_
_entity.id
_entity.type
_entity.pdbx_description
1 polymer ?
#
loop_
_entity_poly.entity_id
_entity_poly.type
_entity_poly.pdbx_seq_one_letter_code
_entity_poly.pdbx_strand_id
1 'polypeptide(L)'
;MALPSSGKPTANDVKEWAISRIGKRLDVDGYYGSQCWDLPNYLLRRYWGFTTSGNAKDMAWYKYPSGFQVLKNTPSFVPKPGDFAVWQPGYGIGYAGHTAIVIGPSTTNYFYSVDQNWRNANVYNGSPGSKEKHSYNAVSHFIRPPYKEEPKPAPDPEKPKPVEPDPTPNKPIEDNKPSYTIKERTEIEYTTKYEDDSFIERIFHNIVKDGIPKKGKYKGILIKNGNTMRSVRNIYNDRDKYNDKLEYPHFYVDTNHMWSPRNEIFIVPSHPDYLVIEIVEDLYKNNDSFLRNQAIGLIVAYERAKILGIPFDAKHIKADKRVWRSMKQLVEWDMNMKGFPSSDKYDELVKKFVDMYGEVDKILDEVPKDKVERTKVKIINTNKNKDNQPINDDEDNTSNKPSTSKPSNATKVTTERSKYTKAQALNKQMSVRPQVSNGVAWYNASETQTRNAMNVNTIWNSKTQVYQMLDLGKYQGIPVSKLNTLLSGKGTLSGQGKAFAEAGKRYRVNEIYLIAHAILETGNGRSYFASGNSGYYNMYGIGAYDSNPNYAITFAKNQGWNTASKAIIGGARFIRQDYIDVGQNTLYRMRWNPKKPATHQYATDIKWCQHQATTIKQYYTKIGLKGQYFIRDKYKDS
;
A
#
# COMPACT_ATOMS: atom_id res chain seq x y z
N MET A 1 3.12 -24.87 11.36
CA MET A 1 3.07 -26.33 11.61
C MET A 1 4.06 -26.67 12.71
N ALA A 2 3.72 -27.64 13.56
CA ALA A 2 4.59 -28.06 14.65
C ALA A 2 5.58 -29.14 14.18
N LEU A 3 6.73 -29.21 14.86
CA LEU A 3 7.70 -30.29 14.73
C LEU A 3 7.01 -31.67 14.69
N PRO A 4 7.44 -32.61 13.82
CA PRO A 4 6.82 -33.92 13.76
C PRO A 4 6.98 -34.69 15.08
N SER A 5 5.94 -35.45 15.45
CA SER A 5 5.93 -36.30 16.64
C SER A 5 6.87 -37.50 16.52
N SER A 6 7.14 -37.98 15.29
CA SER A 6 8.08 -39.04 14.97
C SER A 6 8.75 -38.82 13.60
N GLY A 7 9.94 -39.39 13.40
CA GLY A 7 10.73 -39.23 12.18
C GLY A 7 11.48 -37.89 12.08
N LYS A 8 12.48 -37.82 11.19
CA LYS A 8 13.31 -36.61 11.01
C LYS A 8 12.47 -35.47 10.40
N PRO A 9 12.64 -34.23 10.88
CA PRO A 9 11.91 -33.07 10.36
C PRO A 9 12.42 -32.63 8.99
N THR A 10 11.60 -31.89 8.24
CA THR A 10 12.08 -31.09 7.10
C THR A 10 12.78 -29.82 7.61
N ALA A 11 13.55 -29.17 6.74
CA ALA A 11 14.18 -27.88 7.05
C ALA A 11 13.12 -26.80 7.38
N ASN A 12 11.98 -26.81 6.67
CA ASN A 12 10.87 -25.91 6.95
C ASN A 12 10.18 -26.20 8.29
N ASP A 13 10.05 -27.47 8.71
CA ASP A 13 9.50 -27.80 10.04
C ASP A 13 10.38 -27.22 11.16
N VAL A 14 11.70 -27.33 11.02
CA VAL A 14 12.66 -26.75 11.98
C VAL A 14 12.57 -25.23 12.01
N LYS A 15 12.47 -24.59 10.84
CA LYS A 15 12.27 -23.13 10.72
C LYS A 15 10.99 -22.69 11.43
N GLU A 16 9.85 -23.29 11.11
CA GLU A 16 8.55 -22.91 11.67
C GLU A 16 8.50 -23.17 13.19
N TRP A 17 9.13 -24.26 13.64
CA TRP A 17 9.31 -24.50 15.06
C TRP A 17 10.17 -23.44 15.74
N ALA A 18 11.33 -23.10 15.18
CA ALA A 18 12.18 -22.04 15.72
C ALA A 18 11.41 -20.71 15.82
N ILE A 19 10.62 -20.34 14.79
CA ILE A 19 9.73 -19.17 14.84
C ILE A 19 8.73 -19.28 16.00
N SER A 20 8.15 -20.46 16.23
CA SER A 20 7.22 -20.69 17.34
C SER A 20 7.85 -20.56 18.74
N ARG A 21 9.19 -20.58 18.83
CA ARG A 21 9.97 -20.38 20.06
C ARG A 21 10.20 -18.90 20.40
N ILE A 22 9.84 -17.97 19.52
CA ILE A 22 9.92 -16.53 19.82
C ILE A 22 9.04 -16.21 21.04
N GLY A 23 9.62 -15.52 22.02
CA GLY A 23 9.00 -15.19 23.30
C GLY A 23 8.93 -16.35 24.30
N LYS A 24 9.45 -17.54 23.97
CA LYS A 24 9.39 -18.73 24.82
C LYS A 24 10.77 -19.21 25.24
N ARG A 25 10.87 -19.75 26.46
CA ARG A 25 12.09 -20.29 27.09
C ARG A 25 12.19 -21.80 26.90
N LEU A 26 13.35 -22.28 26.46
CA LEU A 26 13.68 -23.69 26.29
C LEU A 26 14.99 -23.96 27.01
N ASP A 27 14.97 -24.90 27.93
CA ASP A 27 16.11 -25.36 28.73
C ASP A 27 16.14 -26.88 28.60
N VAL A 28 17.19 -27.41 27.97
CA VAL A 28 17.27 -28.82 27.53
C VAL A 28 18.03 -29.66 28.54
N ASP A 29 19.06 -29.10 29.17
CA ASP A 29 19.96 -29.81 30.08
C ASP A 29 19.77 -29.41 31.56
N GLY A 30 18.98 -28.37 31.86
CA GLY A 30 18.72 -27.88 33.21
C GLY A 30 19.85 -27.00 33.77
N TYR A 31 20.85 -26.65 32.96
CA TYR A 31 22.02 -25.87 33.38
C TYR A 31 21.98 -24.45 32.80
N TYR A 32 22.08 -23.46 33.68
CA TYR A 32 22.13 -22.02 33.33
C TYR A 32 20.89 -21.49 32.57
N GLY A 33 19.77 -22.21 32.61
CA GLY A 33 18.49 -21.76 32.06
C GLY A 33 18.44 -21.79 30.53
N SER A 34 17.73 -20.84 29.92
CA SER A 34 17.46 -20.85 28.46
C SER A 34 18.61 -20.23 27.65
N GLN A 35 19.66 -21.01 27.45
CA GLN A 35 20.87 -20.64 26.74
C GLN A 35 20.74 -20.79 25.21
N CYS A 36 21.70 -20.23 24.49
CA CYS A 36 21.75 -20.32 23.03
C CYS A 36 21.91 -21.76 22.53
N TRP A 37 22.64 -22.58 23.31
CA TRP A 37 22.94 -23.99 23.04
C TRP A 37 21.68 -24.89 23.02
N ASP A 38 20.66 -24.55 23.80
CA ASP A 38 19.44 -25.35 23.96
C ASP A 38 18.63 -25.51 22.68
N LEU A 39 18.52 -24.47 21.86
CA LEU A 39 17.67 -24.50 20.66
C LEU A 39 18.15 -25.58 19.66
N PRO A 40 19.43 -25.59 19.22
CA PRO A 40 19.97 -26.69 18.43
C PRO A 40 19.93 -28.04 19.16
N ASN A 41 20.29 -28.09 20.44
CA ASN A 41 20.44 -29.36 21.15
C ASN A 41 19.12 -30.03 21.51
N TYR A 42 18.02 -29.28 21.62
CA TYR A 42 16.68 -29.84 21.66
C TYR A 42 16.39 -30.66 20.40
N LEU A 43 16.72 -30.12 19.23
CA LEU A 43 16.50 -30.80 17.94
C LEU A 43 17.43 -32.02 17.79
N LEU A 44 18.71 -31.88 18.15
CA LEU A 44 19.68 -32.97 18.12
C LEU A 44 19.24 -34.12 19.03
N ARG A 45 18.83 -33.83 20.26
CA ARG A 45 18.34 -34.83 21.21
C ARG A 45 17.07 -35.49 20.74
N ARG A 46 16.10 -34.71 20.25
CA ARG A 46 14.78 -35.20 19.84
C ARG A 46 14.81 -36.10 18.61
N TYR A 47 15.64 -35.77 17.61
CA TYR A 47 15.57 -36.42 16.30
C TYR A 47 16.81 -37.23 15.92
N TRP A 48 17.93 -37.01 16.59
CA TRP A 48 19.18 -37.73 16.34
C TRP A 48 19.76 -38.38 17.60
N GLY A 49 19.15 -38.20 18.77
CA GLY A 49 19.46 -38.95 19.99
C GLY A 49 20.74 -38.53 20.72
N PHE A 50 21.30 -37.36 20.43
CA PHE A 50 22.51 -36.86 21.10
C PHE A 50 22.48 -35.36 21.34
N THR A 51 23.39 -34.86 22.18
CA THR A 51 23.69 -33.44 22.36
C THR A 51 25.19 -33.18 22.17
N THR A 52 25.57 -31.95 21.85
CA THR A 52 26.97 -31.53 21.64
C THR A 52 27.62 -31.11 22.96
N SER A 53 28.73 -31.71 23.37
CA SER A 53 29.46 -31.25 24.55
C SER A 53 30.18 -29.90 24.32
N GLY A 54 30.47 -29.18 25.41
CA GLY A 54 31.21 -27.91 25.38
C GLY A 54 30.31 -26.68 25.20
N ASN A 55 30.94 -25.55 24.87
CA ASN A 55 30.26 -24.27 24.68
C ASN A 55 29.64 -24.15 23.28
N ALA A 56 28.81 -23.13 23.06
CA ALA A 56 28.17 -22.88 21.77
C ALA A 56 29.17 -22.79 20.60
N LYS A 57 30.34 -22.16 20.80
CA LYS A 57 31.41 -22.11 19.79
C LYS A 57 31.95 -23.50 19.39
N ASP A 58 31.94 -24.46 20.30
CA ASP A 58 32.55 -25.78 20.11
C ASP A 58 31.71 -26.65 19.16
N MET A 59 30.44 -26.26 18.94
CA MET A 59 29.54 -26.93 18.00
C MET A 59 30.09 -27.02 16.57
N ALA A 60 30.99 -26.16 16.11
CA ALA A 60 31.55 -26.32 14.76
C ALA A 60 32.80 -27.19 14.64
N TRP A 61 33.28 -27.71 15.78
CA TRP A 61 34.42 -28.63 15.87
C TRP A 61 33.97 -29.99 16.44
N TYR A 62 32.68 -30.09 16.80
CA TYR A 62 32.07 -31.33 17.25
C TYR A 62 32.07 -32.39 16.14
N LYS A 63 32.33 -33.65 16.52
CA LYS A 63 32.32 -34.79 15.62
C LYS A 63 30.88 -35.30 15.43
N TYR A 64 30.14 -34.70 14.49
CA TYR A 64 28.76 -35.09 14.22
C TYR A 64 28.62 -36.48 13.60
N PRO A 65 27.50 -37.19 13.85
CA PRO A 65 27.16 -38.42 13.14
C PRO A 65 27.03 -38.23 11.62
N SER A 66 27.09 -39.33 10.88
CA SER A 66 26.99 -39.33 9.42
C SER A 66 25.74 -38.60 8.91
N GLY A 67 25.92 -37.80 7.85
CA GLY A 67 24.87 -37.02 7.18
C GLY A 67 24.77 -35.56 7.62
N PHE A 68 25.36 -35.17 8.75
CA PHE A 68 25.51 -33.77 9.11
C PHE A 68 26.54 -33.07 8.23
N GLN A 69 26.27 -31.82 7.84
CA GLN A 69 27.24 -30.98 7.13
C GLN A 69 27.73 -29.88 8.06
N VAL A 70 29.04 -29.78 8.24
CA VAL A 70 29.70 -28.66 8.91
C VAL A 70 30.20 -27.70 7.82
N LEU A 71 29.48 -26.61 7.62
CA LEU A 71 29.68 -25.68 6.51
C LEU A 71 30.45 -24.46 6.99
N LYS A 72 31.66 -24.26 6.47
CA LYS A 72 32.47 -23.07 6.81
C LYS A 72 31.83 -21.81 6.23
N ASN A 73 31.78 -20.75 7.04
CA ASN A 73 31.35 -19.44 6.57
C ASN A 73 32.38 -18.86 5.58
N THR A 74 31.92 -18.46 4.39
CA THR A 74 32.73 -17.81 3.35
C THR A 74 32.00 -16.57 2.83
N PRO A 75 32.69 -15.61 2.16
CA PRO A 75 32.05 -14.36 1.71
C PRO A 75 30.84 -14.54 0.79
N SER A 76 30.75 -15.68 0.07
CA SER A 76 29.63 -16.01 -0.81
C SER A 76 28.62 -16.98 -0.19
N PHE A 77 28.84 -17.42 1.05
CA PHE A 77 27.98 -18.40 1.70
C PHE A 77 26.63 -17.78 2.08
N VAL A 78 25.55 -18.53 1.88
CA VAL A 78 24.19 -18.16 2.30
C VAL A 78 23.58 -19.36 3.04
N PRO A 79 23.30 -19.25 4.35
CA PRO A 79 22.71 -20.32 5.12
C PRO A 79 21.24 -20.51 4.74
N LYS A 80 20.79 -21.76 4.75
CA LYS A 80 19.40 -22.11 4.49
C LYS A 80 18.61 -22.11 5.79
N PRO A 81 17.28 -21.87 5.73
CA PRO A 81 16.44 -22.10 6.89
C PRO A 81 16.63 -23.52 7.44
N GLY A 82 16.68 -23.64 8.76
CA GLY A 82 17.02 -24.87 9.47
C GLY A 82 18.48 -24.92 9.94
N ASP A 83 19.44 -24.34 9.21
CA ASP A 83 20.86 -24.40 9.58
C ASP A 83 21.12 -23.82 10.98
N PHE A 84 22.08 -24.39 11.72
CA PHE A 84 22.51 -23.86 13.01
C PHE A 84 23.74 -22.97 12.81
N ALA A 85 23.59 -21.66 13.01
CA ALA A 85 24.69 -20.70 12.89
C ALA A 85 25.57 -20.74 14.15
N VAL A 86 26.90 -20.73 14.00
CA VAL A 86 27.87 -20.84 15.12
C VAL A 86 28.87 -19.68 15.09
N TRP A 87 28.90 -18.90 16.17
CA TRP A 87 29.80 -17.77 16.37
C TRP A 87 31.01 -18.11 17.26
N GLN A 88 32.15 -17.53 16.92
CA GLN A 88 33.36 -17.50 17.75
C GLN A 88 33.41 -16.24 18.63
N PRO A 89 34.27 -16.21 19.66
CA PRO A 89 34.48 -15.01 20.46
C PRO A 89 34.92 -13.80 19.62
N GLY A 90 34.45 -12.60 20.01
CA GLY A 90 34.73 -11.34 19.31
C GLY A 90 33.46 -10.68 18.75
N TYR A 91 33.55 -9.41 18.35
CA TYR A 91 32.41 -8.61 17.85
C TYR A 91 31.19 -8.57 18.81
N GLY A 92 31.44 -8.54 20.12
CA GLY A 92 30.40 -8.57 21.14
C GLY A 92 29.92 -9.97 21.53
N ILE A 93 30.50 -11.04 20.94
CA ILE A 93 30.29 -12.42 21.35
C ILE A 93 31.31 -12.81 22.43
N GLY A 94 30.83 -13.32 23.56
CA GLY A 94 31.65 -13.73 24.70
C GLY A 94 32.45 -15.02 24.46
N TYR A 95 33.23 -15.43 25.46
CA TYR A 95 34.16 -16.57 25.35
C TYR A 95 33.48 -17.92 25.01
N ALA A 96 32.21 -18.09 25.38
CA ALA A 96 31.43 -19.29 25.10
C ALA A 96 30.97 -19.39 23.63
N GLY A 97 31.13 -18.32 22.83
CA GLY A 97 30.52 -18.23 21.51
C GLY A 97 29.01 -18.03 21.57
N HIS A 98 28.36 -18.23 20.43
CA HIS A 98 26.91 -18.18 20.31
C HIS A 98 26.43 -19.17 19.25
N THR A 99 25.18 -19.63 19.38
CA THR A 99 24.55 -20.49 18.37
C THR A 99 23.06 -20.17 18.23
N ALA A 100 22.51 -20.33 17.02
CA ALA A 100 21.12 -19.99 16.72
C ALA A 100 20.58 -20.78 15.53
N ILE A 101 19.25 -20.86 15.40
CA ILE A 101 18.62 -21.56 14.27
C ILE A 101 18.23 -20.56 13.19
N VAL A 102 18.79 -20.70 12.00
CA VAL A 102 18.50 -19.86 10.84
C VAL A 102 17.05 -20.08 10.41
N ILE A 103 16.28 -19.00 10.31
CA ILE A 103 14.89 -19.03 9.84
C ILE A 103 14.70 -18.34 8.49
N GLY A 104 15.73 -17.63 8.03
CA GLY A 104 15.68 -16.82 6.84
C GLY A 104 14.75 -15.60 6.96
N PRO A 105 14.76 -14.71 5.95
CA PRO A 105 15.57 -14.80 4.74
C PRO A 105 17.07 -14.63 5.02
N SER A 106 17.89 -15.25 4.18
CA SER A 106 19.36 -15.19 4.23
C SER A 106 19.91 -14.64 2.92
N THR A 107 21.01 -13.90 3.00
CA THR A 107 21.77 -13.32 1.87
C THR A 107 23.26 -13.46 2.18
N THR A 108 24.16 -13.09 1.28
CA THR A 108 25.61 -13.08 1.57
C THR A 108 26.02 -12.03 2.61
N ASN A 109 25.12 -11.11 2.99
CA ASN A 109 25.43 -10.01 3.92
C ASN A 109 24.74 -10.14 5.30
N TYR A 110 23.61 -10.83 5.37
CA TYR A 110 22.90 -11.08 6.62
C TYR A 110 22.02 -12.32 6.52
N PHE A 111 21.66 -12.88 7.67
CA PHE A 111 20.59 -13.87 7.81
C PHE A 111 19.73 -13.56 9.04
N TYR A 112 18.53 -14.15 9.08
CA TYR A 112 17.70 -14.14 10.28
C TYR A 112 17.77 -15.50 10.97
N SER A 113 17.86 -15.47 12.29
CA SER A 113 17.75 -16.65 13.14
C SER A 113 16.80 -16.40 14.31
N VAL A 114 16.48 -17.49 15.01
CA VAL A 114 15.91 -17.41 16.36
C VAL A 114 16.99 -17.77 17.35
N ASP A 115 17.14 -16.87 18.32
CA ASP A 115 18.26 -16.83 19.25
C ASP A 115 17.71 -16.83 20.67
N GLN A 116 18.19 -17.76 21.48
CA GLN A 116 18.12 -17.66 22.94
C GLN A 116 19.43 -17.08 23.46
N ASN A 117 19.39 -16.46 24.64
CA ASN A 117 20.52 -15.79 25.25
C ASN A 117 21.09 -14.63 24.40
N TRP A 118 20.21 -13.85 23.75
CA TRP A 118 20.61 -12.69 22.93
C TRP A 118 20.03 -11.37 23.46
N ARG A 119 18.70 -11.26 23.56
CA ARG A 119 18.02 -10.08 24.10
C ARG A 119 17.76 -10.24 25.58
N ASN A 120 18.17 -9.26 26.38
CA ASN A 120 17.95 -9.24 27.83
C ASN A 120 18.46 -10.53 28.51
N ALA A 121 19.60 -11.01 28.00
CA ALA A 121 20.25 -12.25 28.38
C ALA A 121 20.98 -12.10 29.72
N ASN A 122 20.98 -13.16 30.52
CA ASN A 122 21.74 -13.26 31.76
C ASN A 122 22.48 -14.61 31.79
N VAL A 123 23.73 -14.60 32.27
CA VAL A 123 24.59 -15.79 32.39
C VAL A 123 23.95 -16.94 33.20
N TYR A 124 23.05 -16.65 34.15
CA TYR A 124 22.43 -17.67 35.01
C TYR A 124 21.12 -18.25 34.48
N ASN A 125 20.38 -17.49 33.65
CA ASN A 125 19.01 -17.83 33.26
C ASN A 125 18.76 -17.77 31.75
N GLY A 126 19.71 -17.26 30.98
CA GLY A 126 19.57 -17.04 29.55
C GLY A 126 18.44 -16.07 29.17
N SER A 127 17.88 -16.21 27.97
CA SER A 127 16.74 -15.41 27.51
C SER A 127 15.69 -16.24 26.77
N PRO A 128 14.43 -15.78 26.67
CA PRO A 128 13.48 -16.34 25.71
C PRO A 128 14.00 -16.22 24.27
N GLY A 129 13.48 -17.05 23.38
CA GLY A 129 13.78 -16.98 21.95
C GLY A 129 13.41 -15.60 21.38
N SER A 130 14.31 -15.04 20.59
CA SER A 130 14.15 -13.73 19.94
C SER A 130 14.50 -13.86 18.46
N LYS A 131 13.76 -13.15 17.60
CA LYS A 131 14.08 -13.11 16.18
C LYS A 131 15.16 -12.05 15.96
N GLU A 132 16.32 -12.49 15.51
CA GLU A 132 17.47 -11.62 15.35
C GLU A 132 17.94 -11.57 13.91
N LYS A 133 18.46 -10.40 13.53
CA LYS A 133 19.10 -10.19 12.25
C LYS A 133 20.59 -10.10 12.47
N HIS A 134 21.33 -11.08 11.96
CA HIS A 134 22.77 -11.14 12.12
C HIS A 134 23.49 -10.79 10.83
N SER A 135 24.58 -10.06 10.97
CA SER A 135 25.65 -10.07 9.96
C SER A 135 26.47 -11.35 10.11
N TYR A 136 27.42 -11.58 9.20
CA TYR A 136 28.35 -12.70 9.30
C TYR A 136 29.53 -12.45 10.24
N ASN A 137 29.57 -11.31 10.93
CA ASN A 137 30.65 -10.98 11.87
C ASN A 137 30.73 -12.04 12.98
N ALA A 138 31.94 -12.54 13.22
CA ALA A 138 32.25 -13.64 14.14
C ALA A 138 31.56 -14.99 13.84
N VAL A 139 30.71 -15.10 12.81
CA VAL A 139 30.15 -16.38 12.38
C VAL A 139 31.25 -17.21 11.73
N SER A 140 31.52 -18.37 12.29
CA SER A 140 32.56 -19.27 11.78
C SER A 140 32.01 -20.35 10.86
N HIS A 141 30.85 -20.91 11.21
CA HIS A 141 30.30 -22.08 10.55
C HIS A 141 28.78 -22.13 10.67
N PHE A 142 28.19 -22.99 9.85
CA PHE A 142 26.80 -23.39 9.90
C PHE A 142 26.71 -24.91 9.92
N ILE A 143 25.89 -25.47 10.80
CA ILE A 143 25.64 -26.91 10.87
C ILE A 143 24.32 -27.19 10.18
N ARG A 144 24.33 -28.07 9.19
CA ARG A 144 23.11 -28.54 8.51
C ARG A 144 22.84 -29.99 8.89
N PRO A 145 21.81 -30.26 9.72
CA PRO A 145 21.34 -31.60 9.97
C PRO A 145 20.81 -32.29 8.69
N PRO A 146 20.85 -33.63 8.62
CA PRO A 146 20.29 -34.39 7.50
C PRO A 146 18.76 -34.45 7.62
N TYR A 147 18.11 -33.38 7.19
CA TYR A 147 16.65 -33.25 7.18
C TYR A 147 15.98 -34.20 6.19
N LYS A 148 14.70 -34.48 6.43
CA LYS A 148 13.82 -35.12 5.44
C LYS A 148 13.62 -34.18 4.25
N GLU A 149 13.60 -34.72 3.04
CA GLU A 149 13.29 -33.96 1.83
C GLU A 149 11.89 -33.35 1.90
N GLU A 150 11.75 -32.13 1.40
CA GLU A 150 10.45 -31.47 1.28
C GLU A 150 9.63 -32.12 0.14
N PRO A 151 8.32 -32.33 0.35
CA PRO A 151 7.47 -32.93 -0.69
C PRO A 151 7.49 -32.06 -1.95
N LYS A 152 7.87 -32.66 -3.09
CA LYS A 152 7.87 -31.98 -4.39
C LYS A 152 6.43 -31.59 -4.78
N PRO A 153 6.21 -30.39 -5.34
CA PRO A 153 4.93 -30.05 -5.95
C PRO A 153 4.63 -31.04 -7.10
N ALA A 154 3.38 -31.49 -7.22
CA ALA A 154 2.98 -32.45 -8.25
C ALA A 154 3.14 -31.86 -9.67
N PRO A 155 3.61 -32.65 -10.66
CA PRO A 155 3.75 -32.21 -12.05
C PRO A 155 2.41 -32.22 -12.82
N ASP A 156 2.24 -31.26 -13.72
CA ASP A 156 1.09 -31.12 -14.64
C ASP A 156 1.15 -32.16 -15.78
N PRO A 157 0.02 -32.76 -16.23
CA PRO A 157 0.02 -33.81 -17.26
C PRO A 157 0.20 -33.27 -18.70
N GLU A 158 1.07 -33.94 -19.47
CA GLU A 158 1.46 -33.61 -20.86
C GLU A 158 0.32 -33.74 -21.90
N LYS A 159 0.36 -32.89 -22.95
CA LYS A 159 -0.50 -32.98 -24.15
C LYS A 159 0.30 -33.34 -25.41
N PRO A 160 -0.25 -34.10 -26.37
CA PRO A 160 0.47 -34.61 -27.56
C PRO A 160 0.46 -33.65 -28.76
N LYS A 161 1.39 -33.86 -29.71
CA LYS A 161 1.62 -33.05 -30.94
C LYS A 161 0.58 -33.29 -32.05
N PRO A 162 0.30 -32.31 -32.95
CA PRO A 162 -0.65 -32.46 -34.06
C PRO A 162 0.01 -32.76 -35.43
N VAL A 163 -0.77 -33.39 -36.32
CA VAL A 163 -0.49 -33.62 -37.76
C VAL A 163 -1.53 -32.81 -38.57
N GLU A 164 -1.10 -32.15 -39.64
CA GLU A 164 -1.94 -31.36 -40.58
C GLU A 164 -2.68 -32.24 -41.62
N PRO A 165 -3.79 -31.73 -42.17
CA PRO A 165 -3.80 -31.45 -43.62
C PRO A 165 -4.65 -30.22 -44.07
N ASP A 166 -4.40 -29.78 -45.31
CA ASP A 166 -5.05 -28.74 -46.14
C ASP A 166 -5.73 -29.43 -47.36
N PRO A 167 -6.51 -28.80 -48.29
CA PRO A 167 -7.32 -27.57 -48.30
C PRO A 167 -8.81 -27.76 -48.77
N THR A 168 -9.60 -26.67 -48.60
CA THR A 168 -10.95 -26.22 -49.10
C THR A 168 -11.54 -26.79 -50.42
N PRO A 169 -12.87 -26.68 -50.79
CA PRO A 169 -13.69 -25.43 -50.73
C PRO A 169 -15.26 -25.50 -50.72
N ASN A 170 -15.84 -24.28 -50.70
CA ASN A 170 -17.16 -23.82 -51.14
C ASN A 170 -18.28 -23.54 -50.11
N LYS A 171 -18.71 -22.27 -50.16
CA LYS A 171 -19.84 -21.61 -49.48
C LYS A 171 -21.04 -21.57 -50.46
N PRO A 172 -22.28 -21.48 -49.98
CA PRO A 172 -22.94 -20.17 -49.99
C PRO A 172 -23.72 -19.85 -48.69
N ILE A 173 -24.26 -18.64 -48.63
CA ILE A 173 -24.57 -17.81 -47.47
C ILE A 173 -26.08 -17.83 -47.16
N GLU A 174 -26.45 -17.86 -45.87
CA GLU A 174 -27.71 -17.24 -45.42
C GLU A 174 -27.59 -16.72 -43.96
N ASP A 175 -27.76 -15.41 -43.86
CA ASP A 175 -28.29 -14.55 -42.79
C ASP A 175 -27.69 -14.41 -41.38
N ASN A 176 -27.56 -13.13 -41.04
CA ASN A 176 -26.85 -12.53 -39.92
C ASN A 176 -27.37 -12.98 -38.53
N LYS A 177 -26.54 -13.72 -37.80
CA LYS A 177 -26.53 -13.71 -36.33
C LYS A 177 -25.21 -13.13 -35.82
N PRO A 178 -25.22 -12.22 -34.82
CA PRO A 178 -23.99 -11.72 -34.20
C PRO A 178 -23.19 -12.89 -33.61
N SER A 179 -21.94 -13.03 -34.06
CA SER A 179 -21.00 -14.00 -33.50
C SER A 179 -20.44 -13.47 -32.17
N TYR A 180 -20.51 -14.31 -31.13
CA TYR A 180 -20.02 -14.00 -29.79
C TYR A 180 -18.69 -14.73 -29.54
N THR A 181 -17.70 -14.05 -28.96
CA THR A 181 -16.55 -14.73 -28.35
C THR A 181 -16.74 -14.80 -26.84
N ILE A 182 -16.63 -16.00 -26.25
CA ILE A 182 -16.58 -16.19 -24.78
C ILE A 182 -15.15 -15.93 -24.34
N LYS A 183 -14.94 -14.87 -23.56
CA LYS A 183 -13.64 -14.59 -22.93
C LYS A 183 -13.76 -14.85 -21.44
N GLU A 184 -12.89 -15.70 -20.90
CA GLU A 184 -12.72 -15.85 -19.46
C GLU A 184 -11.92 -14.66 -18.92
N ARG A 185 -12.48 -14.01 -17.91
CA ARG A 185 -11.85 -12.91 -17.20
C ARG A 185 -11.57 -13.36 -15.77
N THR A 186 -10.29 -13.34 -15.38
CA THR A 186 -9.88 -13.49 -13.99
C THR A 186 -9.75 -12.09 -13.40
N GLU A 187 -10.64 -11.72 -12.51
CA GLU A 187 -10.54 -10.49 -11.72
C GLU A 187 -9.98 -10.89 -10.35
N ILE A 188 -8.79 -10.40 -10.01
CA ILE A 188 -8.16 -10.66 -8.71
C ILE A 188 -8.54 -9.50 -7.80
N GLU A 189 -9.40 -9.77 -6.83
CA GLU A 189 -9.72 -8.84 -5.76
C GLU A 189 -8.83 -9.12 -4.55
N TYR A 190 -8.20 -8.06 -4.03
CA TYR A 190 -7.44 -8.13 -2.78
C TYR A 190 -8.28 -7.50 -1.67
N THR A 191 -8.54 -8.23 -0.60
CA THR A 191 -9.13 -7.68 0.62
C THR A 191 -8.01 -7.28 1.59
N THR A 192 -8.02 -6.02 2.00
CA THR A 192 -7.03 -5.47 2.92
C THR A 192 -7.60 -5.37 4.33
N LYS A 193 -6.95 -6.02 5.30
CA LYS A 193 -7.20 -5.86 6.76
C LYS A 193 -7.03 -4.40 7.23
N TYR A 194 -8.09 -3.62 7.38
CA TYR A 194 -7.98 -2.32 8.05
C TYR A 194 -7.56 -2.59 9.52
N GLU A 195 -6.53 -1.91 10.00
CA GLU A 195 -6.04 -2.07 11.38
C GLU A 195 -6.58 -0.98 12.32
N ASP A 196 -7.64 -0.26 11.92
CA ASP A 196 -8.25 0.76 12.78
C ASP A 196 -9.70 1.05 12.31
N ASP A 197 -10.64 0.16 12.62
CA ASP A 197 -12.08 0.33 12.31
C ASP A 197 -12.77 1.36 13.24
N SER A 198 -12.00 2.22 13.93
CA SER A 198 -12.52 3.18 14.92
C SER A 198 -12.56 4.64 14.46
N PHE A 199 -12.20 4.96 13.20
CA PHE A 199 -12.12 6.36 12.77
C PHE A 199 -12.82 6.65 11.44
N ILE A 200 -14.12 6.98 11.52
CA ILE A 200 -14.83 7.70 10.46
C ILE A 200 -14.42 9.19 10.53
N GLU A 201 -13.81 9.73 9.48
CA GLU A 201 -13.54 11.17 9.37
C GLU A 201 -14.88 11.93 9.22
N ARG A 202 -15.27 12.69 10.24
CA ARG A 202 -16.53 13.45 10.25
C ARG A 202 -16.32 14.88 9.75
N ILE A 203 -16.97 15.21 8.63
CA ILE A 203 -16.95 16.53 7.98
C ILE A 203 -18.30 17.20 8.24
N PHE A 204 -18.38 18.09 9.23
CA PHE A 204 -19.57 18.91 9.48
C PHE A 204 -19.46 20.24 8.75
N HIS A 205 -20.02 20.33 7.54
CA HIS A 205 -19.89 21.53 6.71
C HIS A 205 -21.15 22.40 6.73
N ASN A 206 -22.34 21.80 6.78
CA ASN A 206 -23.62 22.52 6.76
C ASN A 206 -23.68 23.58 5.64
N ILE A 207 -23.33 23.18 4.41
CA ILE A 207 -23.34 24.08 3.23
C ILE A 207 -24.74 24.58 2.90
N VAL A 208 -25.78 23.83 3.27
CA VAL A 208 -27.17 24.26 3.19
C VAL A 208 -27.46 25.16 4.40
N LYS A 209 -27.35 26.47 4.20
CA LYS A 209 -27.56 27.49 5.24
C LYS A 209 -29.01 28.01 5.29
N ASP A 210 -29.68 28.08 4.14
CA ASP A 210 -31.03 28.63 3.99
C ASP A 210 -32.06 27.53 3.65
N GLY A 211 -31.98 26.39 4.34
CA GLY A 211 -32.90 25.27 4.13
C GLY A 211 -34.30 25.54 4.70
N ILE A 212 -35.29 24.79 4.24
CA ILE A 212 -36.64 24.82 4.83
C ILE A 212 -36.58 24.17 6.23
N PRO A 213 -36.97 24.86 7.32
CA PRO A 213 -36.91 24.28 8.66
C PRO A 213 -37.85 23.09 8.85
N LYS A 214 -37.39 22.06 9.58
CA LYS A 214 -38.21 20.91 9.95
C LYS A 214 -39.23 21.30 11.02
N LYS A 215 -40.51 21.20 10.69
CA LYS A 215 -41.61 21.31 11.66
C LYS A 215 -41.93 19.93 12.24
N GLY A 216 -41.90 19.81 13.57
CA GLY A 216 -42.17 18.55 14.29
C GLY A 216 -41.08 17.48 14.13
N LYS A 217 -41.27 16.31 14.75
CA LYS A 217 -40.28 15.21 14.71
C LYS A 217 -40.19 14.55 13.33
N TYR A 218 -39.04 13.94 13.04
CA TYR A 218 -38.91 13.03 11.90
C TYR A 218 -39.75 11.77 12.13
N LYS A 219 -40.42 11.28 11.08
CA LYS A 219 -41.16 10.01 11.09
C LYS A 219 -40.22 8.81 11.09
N GLY A 220 -38.98 8.98 10.64
CA GLY A 220 -38.02 7.90 10.49
C GLY A 220 -36.70 8.31 9.82
N ILE A 221 -35.90 7.30 9.48
CA ILE A 221 -34.67 7.44 8.69
C ILE A 221 -34.88 6.87 7.29
N LEU A 222 -34.48 7.61 6.27
CA LEU A 222 -34.43 7.17 4.88
C LEU A 222 -32.99 6.82 4.49
N ILE A 223 -32.77 5.59 4.06
CA ILE A 223 -31.49 5.12 3.51
C ILE A 223 -31.53 5.21 1.98
N LYS A 224 -30.53 5.90 1.43
CA LYS A 224 -30.29 6.06 -0.01
C LYS A 224 -28.96 5.40 -0.39
N ASN A 225 -28.81 5.04 -1.66
CA ASN A 225 -27.50 4.78 -2.23
C ASN A 225 -27.09 5.92 -3.14
N GLY A 226 -25.79 6.22 -3.18
CA GLY A 226 -25.24 7.17 -4.14
C GLY A 226 -25.54 6.75 -5.57
N ASN A 227 -26.00 7.69 -6.39
CA ASN A 227 -26.23 7.46 -7.82
C ASN A 227 -24.93 7.51 -8.65
N THR A 228 -23.78 7.66 -7.99
CA THR A 228 -22.46 7.77 -8.60
C THR A 228 -21.47 6.91 -7.83
N MET A 229 -20.50 6.30 -8.51
CA MET A 229 -19.42 5.50 -7.89
C MET A 229 -18.34 6.39 -7.26
N ARG A 230 -18.74 7.29 -6.36
CA ARG A 230 -17.90 8.36 -5.80
C ARG A 230 -17.93 8.33 -4.28
N SER A 231 -16.74 8.39 -3.67
CA SER A 231 -16.61 8.41 -2.22
C SER A 231 -17.16 9.70 -1.62
N VAL A 232 -17.46 9.70 -0.32
CA VAL A 232 -17.87 10.91 0.41
C VAL A 232 -16.88 12.04 0.18
N ARG A 233 -15.58 11.71 0.16
CA ARG A 233 -14.52 12.70 -0.07
C ARG A 233 -14.54 13.27 -1.49
N ASN A 234 -14.81 12.45 -2.51
CA ASN A 234 -14.97 12.94 -3.88
C ASN A 234 -16.18 13.87 -3.99
N ILE A 235 -17.31 13.47 -3.41
CA ILE A 235 -18.54 14.28 -3.41
C ILE A 235 -18.29 15.60 -2.67
N TYR A 236 -17.63 15.56 -1.51
CA TYR A 236 -17.24 16.77 -0.75
C TYR A 236 -16.31 17.70 -1.55
N ASN A 237 -15.29 17.17 -2.22
CA ASN A 237 -14.32 17.99 -2.96
C ASN A 237 -14.93 18.67 -4.19
N ASP A 238 -15.85 17.99 -4.88
CA ASP A 238 -16.53 18.54 -6.06
C ASP A 238 -17.88 19.19 -5.73
N ARG A 239 -18.19 19.42 -4.46
CA ARG A 239 -19.49 19.98 -4.02
C ARG A 239 -19.86 21.29 -4.73
N ASP A 240 -18.86 22.09 -5.09
CA ASP A 240 -19.07 23.37 -5.75
C ASP A 240 -19.39 23.23 -7.26
N LYS A 241 -19.28 22.01 -7.83
CA LYS A 241 -19.61 21.72 -9.25
C LYS A 241 -21.08 21.37 -9.48
N TYR A 242 -21.82 20.96 -8.44
CA TYR A 242 -23.19 20.48 -8.58
C TYR A 242 -24.16 21.49 -7.96
N ASN A 243 -25.14 21.94 -8.76
CA ASN A 243 -25.91 23.16 -8.49
C ASN A 243 -27.20 22.94 -7.67
N ASP A 244 -27.54 21.70 -7.31
CA ASP A 244 -28.76 21.41 -6.53
C ASP A 244 -28.44 21.16 -5.05
N LYS A 245 -28.03 22.23 -4.37
CA LYS A 245 -27.76 22.20 -2.92
C LYS A 245 -29.03 21.93 -2.10
N LEU A 246 -30.21 22.16 -2.68
CA LEU A 246 -31.50 21.96 -2.02
C LEU A 246 -31.82 20.48 -1.82
N GLU A 247 -31.27 19.57 -2.61
CA GLU A 247 -31.50 18.12 -2.51
C GLU A 247 -30.36 17.33 -1.83
N TYR A 248 -29.36 18.00 -1.26
CA TYR A 248 -28.36 17.30 -0.46
C TYR A 248 -28.99 16.55 0.73
N PRO A 249 -28.59 15.30 1.00
CA PRO A 249 -29.02 14.52 2.16
C PRO A 249 -28.49 15.17 3.45
N HIS A 250 -28.89 14.64 4.61
CA HIS A 250 -28.30 15.08 5.87
C HIS A 250 -26.87 14.57 6.03
N PHE A 251 -26.64 13.34 5.55
CA PHE A 251 -25.33 12.69 5.63
C PHE A 251 -25.02 11.93 4.34
N TYR A 252 -23.80 12.10 3.84
CA TYR A 252 -23.14 11.15 2.94
C TYR A 252 -22.20 10.27 3.76
N VAL A 253 -22.22 8.96 3.54
CA VAL A 253 -21.43 8.00 4.34
C VAL A 253 -20.71 6.97 3.46
N ASP A 254 -19.42 6.75 3.73
CA ASP A 254 -18.63 5.60 3.28
C ASP A 254 -17.85 5.02 4.48
N THR A 255 -17.13 3.91 4.28
CA THR A 255 -16.38 3.23 5.34
C THR A 255 -15.45 4.15 6.12
N ASN A 256 -14.92 5.21 5.47
CA ASN A 256 -13.86 6.04 6.03
C ASN A 256 -14.31 7.47 6.37
N HIS A 257 -15.46 7.94 5.87
CA HIS A 257 -15.89 9.33 6.05
C HIS A 257 -17.41 9.47 6.20
N MET A 258 -17.80 10.51 6.93
CA MET A 258 -19.16 11.02 7.02
C MET A 258 -19.13 12.51 6.69
N TRP A 259 -19.88 12.95 5.67
CA TRP A 259 -20.06 14.38 5.39
C TRP A 259 -21.49 14.79 5.69
N SER A 260 -21.65 15.84 6.51
CA SER A 260 -22.92 16.51 6.77
C SER A 260 -22.99 17.83 5.99
N PRO A 261 -23.60 17.83 4.78
CA PRO A 261 -23.86 19.03 4.01
C PRO A 261 -25.10 19.80 4.50
N ARG A 262 -26.06 19.12 5.14
CA ARG A 262 -27.31 19.70 5.65
C ARG A 262 -27.44 19.43 7.14
N ASN A 263 -27.70 20.50 7.89
CA ASN A 263 -28.05 20.38 9.29
C ASN A 263 -29.45 19.78 9.45
N GLU A 264 -29.64 18.91 10.43
CA GLU A 264 -30.90 18.21 10.73
C GLU A 264 -32.07 19.11 11.11
N ILE A 265 -31.81 20.38 11.40
CA ILE A 265 -32.86 21.40 11.55
C ILE A 265 -33.58 21.71 10.23
N PHE A 266 -33.02 21.35 9.08
CA PHE A 266 -33.58 21.58 7.76
C PHE A 266 -34.06 20.29 7.11
N ILE A 267 -35.20 20.33 6.41
CA ILE A 267 -35.69 19.19 5.65
C ILE A 267 -34.88 18.94 4.38
N VAL A 268 -34.89 17.71 3.88
CA VAL A 268 -34.63 17.41 2.46
C VAL A 268 -35.98 17.55 1.73
N PRO A 269 -36.14 18.45 0.73
CA PRO A 269 -37.45 18.74 0.14
C PRO A 269 -38.13 17.53 -0.48
N SER A 270 -37.39 16.64 -1.14
CA SER A 270 -37.93 15.38 -1.66
C SER A 270 -38.40 14.39 -0.59
N HIS A 271 -37.93 14.54 0.67
CA HIS A 271 -38.20 13.61 1.77
C HIS A 271 -38.36 14.35 3.12
N PRO A 272 -39.39 15.22 3.25
CA PRO A 272 -39.46 16.19 4.34
C PRO A 272 -39.68 15.57 5.73
N ASP A 273 -40.21 14.35 5.76
CA ASP A 273 -40.55 13.63 6.99
C ASP A 273 -39.41 12.75 7.51
N TYR A 274 -38.31 12.59 6.77
CA TYR A 274 -37.26 11.61 7.10
C TYR A 274 -35.88 12.25 7.25
N LEU A 275 -35.10 11.72 8.19
CA LEU A 275 -33.66 11.96 8.21
C LEU A 275 -33.01 11.13 7.09
N VAL A 276 -32.36 11.79 6.15
CA VAL A 276 -31.83 11.17 4.92
C VAL A 276 -30.33 10.87 5.05
N ILE A 277 -29.97 9.60 4.94
CA ILE A 277 -28.59 9.11 4.91
C ILE A 277 -28.32 8.48 3.54
N GLU A 278 -27.32 8.99 2.84
CA GLU A 278 -26.91 8.48 1.53
C GLU A 278 -25.58 7.74 1.65
N ILE A 279 -25.64 6.43 1.45
CA ILE A 279 -24.49 5.53 1.50
C ILE A 279 -23.86 5.50 0.11
N VAL A 280 -22.60 5.91 0.02
CA VAL A 280 -21.91 6.12 -1.26
C VAL A 280 -20.71 5.18 -1.40
N GLU A 281 -20.20 5.00 -2.63
CA GLU A 281 -19.13 4.04 -2.92
C GLU A 281 -17.73 4.69 -2.96
N ASP A 282 -16.70 4.07 -2.40
CA ASP A 282 -15.31 4.39 -2.78
C ASP A 282 -14.96 3.68 -4.12
N LEU A 283 -13.86 4.04 -4.78
CA LEU A 283 -13.43 3.58 -6.12
C LEU A 283 -13.25 2.04 -6.32
N TYR A 284 -13.74 1.21 -5.40
CA TYR A 284 -13.62 -0.25 -5.38
C TYR A 284 -14.97 -0.93 -5.58
N LYS A 285 -15.06 -1.74 -6.64
CA LYS A 285 -16.28 -2.37 -7.15
C LYS A 285 -16.79 -3.60 -6.37
N ASN A 286 -16.15 -4.00 -5.28
CA ASN A 286 -16.46 -5.29 -4.66
C ASN A 286 -17.62 -5.22 -3.65
N ASN A 287 -18.35 -6.33 -3.52
CA ASN A 287 -19.51 -6.41 -2.63
C ASN A 287 -19.10 -6.20 -1.16
N ASP A 288 -17.92 -6.68 -0.75
CA ASP A 288 -17.47 -6.59 0.65
C ASP A 288 -17.22 -5.14 1.11
N SER A 289 -16.68 -4.27 0.24
CA SER A 289 -16.48 -2.85 0.55
C SER A 289 -17.80 -2.10 0.70
N PHE A 290 -18.79 -2.42 -0.14
CA PHE A 290 -20.11 -1.81 -0.01
C PHE A 290 -20.89 -2.34 1.20
N LEU A 291 -20.66 -3.60 1.60
CA LEU A 291 -21.20 -4.15 2.85
C LEU A 291 -20.71 -3.37 4.06
N ARG A 292 -19.42 -3.01 4.10
CA ARG A 292 -18.84 -2.15 5.15
C ARG A 292 -19.38 -0.71 5.09
N ASN A 293 -19.53 -0.12 3.90
CA ASN A 293 -20.19 1.18 3.77
C ASN A 293 -21.62 1.16 4.33
N GLN A 294 -22.35 0.05 4.12
CA GLN A 294 -23.69 -0.14 4.68
C GLN A 294 -23.67 -0.26 6.19
N ALA A 295 -22.78 -1.08 6.76
CA ALA A 295 -22.61 -1.22 8.20
C ALA A 295 -22.31 0.14 8.87
N ILE A 296 -21.36 0.91 8.32
CA ILE A 296 -21.03 2.25 8.81
C ILE A 296 -22.20 3.23 8.63
N GLY A 297 -22.91 3.18 7.51
CA GLY A 297 -24.13 3.96 7.28
C GLY A 297 -25.22 3.68 8.30
N LEU A 298 -25.38 2.41 8.72
CA LEU A 298 -26.33 2.00 9.76
C LEU A 298 -25.90 2.43 11.16
N ILE A 299 -24.59 2.42 11.45
CA ILE A 299 -24.06 2.99 12.70
C ILE A 299 -24.39 4.48 12.79
N VAL A 300 -24.13 5.24 11.72
CA VAL A 300 -24.50 6.68 11.66
C VAL A 300 -26.01 6.84 11.81
N ALA A 301 -26.82 6.01 11.14
CA ALA A 301 -28.26 6.02 11.26
C ALA A 301 -28.73 5.82 12.70
N TYR A 302 -28.22 4.81 13.39
CA TYR A 302 -28.55 4.53 14.79
C TYR A 302 -28.14 5.67 15.72
N GLU A 303 -26.92 6.20 15.58
CA GLU A 303 -26.44 7.33 16.37
C GLU A 303 -27.37 8.54 16.25
N ARG A 304 -27.80 8.88 15.02
CA ARG A 304 -28.70 10.00 14.79
C ARG A 304 -30.13 9.70 15.25
N ALA A 305 -30.61 8.47 15.05
CA ALA A 305 -31.91 8.02 15.57
C ALA A 305 -32.00 8.24 17.09
N LYS A 306 -30.96 7.83 17.82
CA LYS A 306 -30.86 8.00 19.27
C LYS A 306 -30.91 9.47 19.69
N ILE A 307 -30.19 10.35 18.98
CA ILE A 307 -30.17 11.79 19.26
C ILE A 307 -31.53 12.44 19.00
N LEU A 308 -32.23 12.00 17.95
CA LEU A 308 -33.51 12.57 17.52
C LEU A 308 -34.74 11.90 18.16
N GLY A 309 -34.53 10.87 18.99
CA GLY A 309 -35.60 10.10 19.63
C GLY A 309 -36.45 9.30 18.64
N ILE A 310 -35.84 8.80 17.56
CA ILE A 310 -36.47 7.94 16.56
C ILE A 310 -36.15 6.48 16.93
N PRO A 311 -37.15 5.59 17.07
CA PRO A 311 -36.88 4.16 17.26
C PRO A 311 -36.12 3.58 16.07
N PHE A 312 -35.12 2.73 16.33
CA PHE A 312 -34.33 2.08 15.27
C PHE A 312 -34.91 0.69 14.97
N ASP A 313 -36.05 0.67 14.26
CA ASP A 313 -36.77 -0.55 13.88
C ASP A 313 -37.31 -0.46 12.45
N ALA A 314 -37.84 -1.58 11.93
CA ALA A 314 -38.33 -1.68 10.56
C ALA A 314 -39.53 -0.77 10.24
N LYS A 315 -40.25 -0.23 11.24
CA LYS A 315 -41.37 0.70 11.02
C LYS A 315 -40.87 2.13 10.77
N HIS A 316 -39.69 2.46 11.30
CA HIS A 316 -39.12 3.80 11.26
C HIS A 316 -37.93 3.92 10.29
N ILE A 317 -37.47 2.82 9.70
CA ILE A 317 -36.46 2.83 8.64
C ILE A 317 -37.17 2.64 7.29
N LYS A 318 -36.79 3.45 6.31
CA LYS A 318 -37.28 3.36 4.93
C LYS A 318 -36.11 3.33 3.96
N ALA A 319 -36.27 2.59 2.86
CA ALA A 319 -35.31 2.59 1.78
C ALA A 319 -35.84 3.43 0.60
N ASP A 320 -34.97 4.23 -0.02
CA ASP A 320 -35.32 5.03 -1.19
C ASP A 320 -35.64 4.16 -2.41
N LYS A 321 -36.52 4.64 -3.28
CA LYS A 321 -36.94 3.88 -4.48
C LYS A 321 -35.75 3.48 -5.35
N ARG A 322 -34.65 4.25 -5.38
CA ARG A 322 -33.44 4.01 -6.20
C ARG A 322 -32.28 3.39 -5.41
N VAL A 323 -32.54 2.72 -4.29
CA VAL A 323 -31.56 2.03 -3.43
C VAL A 323 -30.97 0.75 -4.06
N TRP A 324 -30.52 0.86 -5.31
CA TRP A 324 -30.23 -0.25 -6.20
C TRP A 324 -29.12 -1.18 -5.71
N ARG A 325 -28.10 -0.64 -5.02
CA ARG A 325 -26.93 -1.41 -4.60
C ARG A 325 -27.24 -2.26 -3.37
N SER A 326 -27.89 -1.68 -2.36
CA SER A 326 -28.35 -2.44 -1.19
C SER A 326 -29.42 -3.45 -1.55
N MET A 327 -30.35 -3.10 -2.45
CA MET A 327 -31.36 -4.02 -2.97
C MET A 327 -30.73 -5.22 -3.68
N LYS A 328 -29.70 -4.96 -4.51
CA LYS A 328 -28.96 -6.03 -5.18
C LYS A 328 -28.18 -6.90 -4.20
N GLN A 329 -27.57 -6.32 -3.16
CA GLN A 329 -26.67 -7.04 -2.28
C GLN A 329 -27.38 -7.81 -1.17
N LEU A 330 -28.43 -7.25 -0.57
CA LEU A 330 -29.08 -7.82 0.62
C LEU A 330 -30.34 -8.61 0.31
N VAL A 331 -30.96 -8.32 -0.84
CA VAL A 331 -32.23 -8.91 -1.29
C VAL A 331 -32.08 -9.62 -2.65
N GLU A 332 -30.85 -9.63 -3.20
CA GLU A 332 -30.50 -10.32 -4.46
C GLU A 332 -31.35 -9.89 -5.67
N TRP A 333 -31.87 -8.66 -5.64
CA TRP A 333 -32.68 -8.09 -6.72
C TRP A 333 -31.90 -7.05 -7.52
N ASP A 334 -31.47 -7.43 -8.73
CA ASP A 334 -30.79 -6.52 -9.65
C ASP A 334 -31.78 -5.62 -10.38
N MET A 335 -31.97 -4.40 -9.87
CA MET A 335 -32.89 -3.41 -10.43
C MET A 335 -32.51 -2.95 -11.85
N ASN A 336 -31.25 -3.06 -12.24
CA ASN A 336 -30.81 -2.70 -13.60
C ASN A 336 -31.23 -3.75 -14.63
N MET A 337 -31.43 -5.00 -14.20
CA MET A 337 -31.87 -6.09 -15.07
C MET A 337 -33.37 -6.35 -14.97
N LYS A 338 -33.96 -6.21 -13.77
CA LYS A 338 -35.33 -6.61 -13.46
C LYS A 338 -36.30 -5.44 -13.25
N GLY A 339 -35.81 -4.20 -13.27
CA GLY A 339 -36.60 -3.01 -12.96
C GLY A 339 -36.89 -2.82 -11.47
N PHE A 340 -37.77 -1.87 -11.15
CA PHE A 340 -38.17 -1.57 -9.78
C PHE A 340 -38.95 -2.75 -9.17
N PRO A 341 -38.56 -3.26 -7.99
CA PRO A 341 -39.25 -4.37 -7.35
C PRO A 341 -40.57 -3.95 -6.69
N SER A 342 -41.38 -4.92 -6.27
CA SER A 342 -42.60 -4.69 -5.48
C SER A 342 -42.30 -4.16 -4.08
N SER A 343 -43.31 -3.63 -3.39
CA SER A 343 -43.20 -3.11 -2.01
C SER A 343 -42.59 -4.12 -1.04
N ASP A 344 -42.96 -5.40 -1.16
CA ASP A 344 -42.53 -6.46 -0.24
C ASP A 344 -41.00 -6.64 -0.24
N LYS A 345 -40.34 -6.36 -1.36
CA LYS A 345 -38.87 -6.39 -1.46
C LYS A 345 -38.21 -5.22 -0.75
N TYR A 346 -38.86 -4.07 -0.69
CA TYR A 346 -38.38 -2.96 0.14
C TYR A 346 -38.58 -3.26 1.63
N ASP A 347 -39.68 -3.92 2.01
CA ASP A 347 -39.89 -4.38 3.39
C ASP A 347 -38.86 -5.44 3.81
N GLU A 348 -38.52 -6.35 2.89
CA GLU A 348 -37.43 -7.32 3.06
C GLU A 348 -36.09 -6.59 3.25
N LEU A 349 -35.78 -5.61 2.41
CA LEU A 349 -34.54 -4.82 2.52
C LEU A 349 -34.45 -4.08 3.86
N VAL A 350 -35.55 -3.47 4.32
CA VAL A 350 -35.58 -2.76 5.59
C VAL A 350 -35.34 -3.70 6.76
N LYS A 351 -35.93 -4.91 6.75
CA LYS A 351 -35.62 -5.95 7.75
C LYS A 351 -34.14 -6.31 7.73
N LYS A 352 -33.55 -6.52 6.54
CA LYS A 352 -32.12 -6.79 6.39
C LYS A 352 -31.22 -5.67 6.92
N PHE A 353 -31.63 -4.41 6.83
CA PHE A 353 -30.89 -3.31 7.44
C PHE A 353 -30.91 -3.36 8.97
N VAL A 354 -32.06 -3.67 9.57
CA VAL A 354 -32.17 -3.82 11.03
C VAL A 354 -31.34 -5.03 11.50
N ASP A 355 -31.45 -6.16 10.82
CA ASP A 355 -30.68 -7.37 11.12
C ASP A 355 -29.18 -7.11 10.97
N MET A 356 -28.76 -6.45 9.88
CA MET A 356 -27.38 -6.07 9.63
C MET A 356 -26.85 -5.19 10.76
N TYR A 357 -27.63 -4.23 11.25
CA TYR A 357 -27.23 -3.41 12.38
C TYR A 357 -26.95 -4.25 13.63
N GLY A 358 -27.72 -5.30 13.88
CA GLY A 358 -27.48 -6.26 14.97
C GLY A 358 -26.18 -7.06 14.84
N GLU A 359 -25.62 -7.14 13.62
CA GLU A 359 -24.38 -7.86 13.31
C GLU A 359 -23.22 -6.93 12.89
N VAL A 360 -23.32 -5.61 13.10
CA VAL A 360 -22.30 -4.66 12.60
C VAL A 360 -20.90 -4.97 13.11
N ASP A 361 -20.74 -5.32 14.39
CA ASP A 361 -19.43 -5.65 14.96
C ASP A 361 -18.80 -6.84 14.23
N LYS A 362 -19.60 -7.88 13.95
CA LYS A 362 -19.17 -9.06 13.19
C LYS A 362 -18.84 -8.71 11.74
N ILE A 363 -19.62 -7.86 11.09
CA ILE A 363 -19.36 -7.44 9.69
C ILE A 363 -18.08 -6.60 9.58
N LEU A 364 -17.79 -5.79 10.60
CA LEU A 364 -16.57 -4.99 10.69
C LEU A 364 -15.36 -5.86 11.09
N ASP A 365 -15.55 -6.88 11.93
CA ASP A 365 -14.49 -7.79 12.37
C ASP A 365 -14.19 -8.94 11.40
N GLU A 366 -15.16 -9.34 10.56
CA GLU A 366 -14.97 -10.41 9.58
C GLU A 366 -13.98 -9.99 8.48
N VAL A 367 -12.89 -10.76 8.39
CA VAL A 367 -11.94 -10.71 7.27
C VAL A 367 -12.61 -11.37 6.07
N PRO A 368 -12.91 -10.64 4.97
CA PRO A 368 -13.45 -11.28 3.80
C PRO A 368 -12.39 -12.22 3.23
N LYS A 369 -12.78 -13.49 3.02
CA LYS A 369 -11.92 -14.48 2.38
C LYS A 369 -11.67 -14.07 0.94
N ASP A 370 -10.43 -14.20 0.48
CA ASP A 370 -10.06 -14.02 -0.92
C ASP A 370 -11.03 -14.82 -1.81
N LYS A 371 -11.83 -14.12 -2.61
CA LYS A 371 -12.73 -14.74 -3.59
C LYS A 371 -12.14 -14.58 -4.98
N VAL A 372 -11.94 -15.72 -5.64
CA VAL A 372 -11.65 -15.79 -7.08
C VAL A 372 -12.97 -16.12 -7.77
N GLU A 373 -13.64 -15.14 -8.36
CA GLU A 373 -14.80 -15.39 -9.21
C GLU A 373 -14.37 -15.40 -10.69
N ARG A 374 -14.74 -16.46 -11.41
CA ARG A 374 -14.53 -16.60 -12.86
C ARG A 374 -15.82 -16.23 -13.57
N THR A 375 -15.85 -15.11 -14.28
CA THR A 375 -17.02 -14.72 -15.08
C THR A 375 -16.74 -14.85 -16.57
N LYS A 376 -17.70 -15.43 -17.31
CA LYS A 376 -17.67 -15.56 -18.78
C LYS A 376 -18.43 -14.38 -19.39
N VAL A 377 -17.75 -13.58 -20.22
CA VAL A 377 -18.39 -12.45 -20.91
C VAL A 377 -18.50 -12.75 -22.40
N LYS A 378 -19.69 -12.51 -22.98
CA LYS A 378 -19.95 -12.59 -24.42
C LYS A 378 -19.74 -11.21 -25.05
N ILE A 379 -18.85 -11.11 -26.03
CA ILE A 379 -18.57 -9.86 -26.77
C ILE A 379 -19.06 -10.02 -28.22
N ILE A 380 -19.80 -9.04 -28.73
CA ILE A 380 -20.33 -9.01 -30.11
C ILE A 380 -19.32 -8.29 -31.01
N ASN A 381 -18.97 -8.90 -32.16
CA ASN A 381 -18.08 -8.31 -33.15
C ASN A 381 -18.89 -7.77 -34.35
N THR A 382 -18.78 -6.47 -34.64
CA THR A 382 -19.27 -5.87 -35.89
C THR A 382 -18.11 -5.21 -36.63
N ASN A 383 -17.85 -5.66 -37.87
CA ASN A 383 -17.64 -4.82 -39.07
C ASN A 383 -16.94 -5.61 -40.21
N LYS A 384 -17.43 -5.47 -41.45
CA LYS A 384 -16.69 -5.73 -42.70
C LYS A 384 -17.22 -4.91 -43.90
N ASN A 385 -16.24 -4.36 -44.64
CA ASN A 385 -16.17 -3.98 -46.08
C ASN A 385 -16.83 -2.66 -46.53
N LYS A 386 -16.11 -1.63 -47.04
CA LYS A 386 -15.28 -1.44 -48.29
C LYS A 386 -16.17 -1.18 -49.54
N ASP A 387 -15.96 -0.27 -50.50
CA ASP A 387 -14.81 0.52 -51.01
C ASP A 387 -15.31 1.66 -51.96
N ASN A 388 -14.37 2.57 -52.33
CA ASN A 388 -14.23 3.41 -53.55
C ASN A 388 -14.61 4.92 -53.59
N GLN A 389 -13.55 5.70 -53.89
CA GLN A 389 -13.27 7.14 -54.02
C GLN A 389 -13.78 7.77 -55.35
N PRO A 390 -13.86 9.12 -55.57
CA PRO A 390 -12.77 10.11 -55.30
C PRO A 390 -13.13 11.57 -54.90
N ILE A 391 -12.16 12.24 -54.23
CA ILE A 391 -11.82 13.70 -54.19
C ILE A 391 -12.89 14.64 -53.56
N ASN A 392 -12.66 15.46 -52.52
CA ASN A 392 -11.54 16.36 -52.22
C ASN A 392 -11.49 16.74 -50.71
N ASP A 393 -10.28 17.11 -50.31
CA ASP A 393 -9.87 18.04 -49.25
C ASP A 393 -10.08 17.74 -47.75
N ASP A 394 -8.93 17.87 -47.07
CA ASP A 394 -8.64 18.10 -45.66
C ASP A 394 -8.72 16.95 -44.64
N GLU A 395 -7.68 16.92 -43.80
CA GLU A 395 -7.40 16.10 -42.61
C GLU A 395 -6.72 14.71 -42.75
N ASP A 396 -5.59 14.64 -42.03
CA ASP A 396 -4.98 13.54 -41.28
C ASP A 396 -4.23 12.36 -41.95
N ASN A 397 -3.06 12.09 -41.33
CA ASN A 397 -2.29 10.86 -41.15
C ASN A 397 -2.16 9.76 -42.24
N THR A 398 -0.90 9.37 -42.46
CA THR A 398 -0.48 7.94 -42.59
C THR A 398 0.82 7.75 -41.78
N SER A 399 0.81 7.15 -40.58
CA SER A 399 0.64 5.75 -40.17
C SER A 399 1.90 4.89 -40.23
N ASN A 400 2.27 4.28 -39.09
CA ASN A 400 2.63 2.85 -39.06
C ASN A 400 2.44 2.18 -37.68
N LYS A 401 1.46 1.27 -37.65
CA LYS A 401 1.40 -0.05 -36.97
C LYS A 401 1.29 -0.13 -35.41
N PRO A 402 0.15 -0.57 -34.85
CA PRO A 402 0.09 -1.08 -33.48
C PRO A 402 0.44 -2.56 -33.46
N SER A 403 1.62 -2.86 -32.92
CA SER A 403 2.05 -4.22 -32.59
C SER A 403 1.27 -4.75 -31.39
N THR A 404 0.69 -5.93 -31.55
CA THR A 404 0.26 -6.81 -30.47
C THR A 404 1.46 -7.21 -29.60
N SER A 405 1.55 -6.71 -28.37
CA SER A 405 2.56 -7.17 -27.40
C SER A 405 1.92 -7.49 -26.05
N LYS A 406 2.31 -8.65 -25.48
CA LYS A 406 2.23 -9.01 -24.05
C LYS A 406 2.43 -7.78 -23.14
N PRO A 407 1.86 -7.73 -21.91
CA PRO A 407 2.10 -6.62 -21.00
C PRO A 407 3.60 -6.49 -20.74
N SER A 408 4.20 -5.40 -21.24
CA SER A 408 5.63 -5.15 -21.18
C SER A 408 5.98 -4.30 -19.96
N ASN A 409 7.09 -4.63 -19.29
CA ASN A 409 7.72 -3.83 -18.23
C ASN A 409 8.43 -2.58 -18.79
N ALA A 410 7.93 -1.95 -19.86
CA ALA A 410 8.61 -0.89 -20.57
C ALA A 410 8.49 0.48 -19.88
N THR A 411 9.61 1.21 -19.80
CA THR A 411 9.65 2.60 -19.33
C THR A 411 8.89 3.53 -20.28
N LYS A 412 8.00 4.36 -19.73
CA LYS A 412 7.21 5.35 -20.47
C LYS A 412 7.75 6.76 -20.19
N VAL A 413 8.00 7.50 -21.27
CA VAL A 413 8.56 8.84 -21.22
C VAL A 413 7.61 9.82 -21.89
N THR A 414 7.29 10.90 -21.20
CA THR A 414 6.66 12.09 -21.79
C THR A 414 7.68 13.23 -21.83
N THR A 415 7.58 14.13 -22.80
CA THR A 415 8.48 15.30 -22.88
C THR A 415 7.67 16.55 -22.70
N GLU A 416 8.19 17.49 -21.92
CA GLU A 416 7.51 18.72 -21.56
C GLU A 416 8.48 19.90 -21.71
N ARG A 417 8.02 20.97 -22.35
CA ARG A 417 8.87 22.11 -22.72
C ARG A 417 8.44 23.36 -21.97
N SER A 418 9.38 23.99 -21.28
CA SER A 418 9.19 25.29 -20.64
C SER A 418 9.12 26.40 -21.68
N LYS A 419 8.34 27.44 -21.37
CA LYS A 419 8.32 28.71 -22.12
C LYS A 419 9.57 29.57 -21.91
N TYR A 420 10.38 29.27 -20.88
CA TYR A 420 11.60 30.00 -20.56
C TYR A 420 12.82 29.33 -21.20
N THR A 421 13.78 30.14 -21.64
CA THR A 421 15.12 29.65 -21.98
C THR A 421 15.90 29.26 -20.73
N LYS A 422 16.94 28.45 -20.88
CA LYS A 422 17.82 28.07 -19.77
C LYS A 422 18.41 29.29 -19.07
N ALA A 423 18.82 30.30 -19.84
CA ALA A 423 19.36 31.56 -19.30
C ALA A 423 18.32 32.37 -18.51
N GLN A 424 17.10 32.52 -19.04
CA GLN A 424 16.01 33.21 -18.33
C GLN A 424 15.65 32.51 -17.01
N ALA A 425 15.57 31.18 -17.03
CA ALA A 425 15.30 30.41 -15.84
C ALA A 425 16.42 30.56 -14.80
N LEU A 426 17.69 30.47 -15.23
CA LEU A 426 18.86 30.65 -14.35
C LEU A 426 18.88 32.04 -13.70
N ASN A 427 18.66 33.11 -14.48
CA ASN A 427 18.65 34.48 -13.96
C ASN A 427 17.59 34.67 -12.87
N LYS A 428 16.39 34.10 -13.08
CA LYS A 428 15.34 34.08 -12.05
C LYS A 428 15.76 33.30 -10.81
N GLN A 429 16.46 32.18 -10.96
CA GLN A 429 16.96 31.44 -9.79
C GLN A 429 17.97 32.27 -9.00
N MET A 430 18.87 32.98 -9.67
CA MET A 430 19.87 33.81 -8.99
C MET A 430 19.25 34.94 -8.15
N SER A 431 18.05 35.43 -8.53
CA SER A 431 17.36 36.47 -7.74
C SER A 431 16.79 35.97 -6.40
N VAL A 432 16.63 34.66 -6.21
CA VAL A 432 16.15 34.06 -4.95
C VAL A 432 17.26 33.42 -4.12
N ARG A 433 18.54 33.66 -4.49
CA ARG A 433 19.73 33.28 -3.70
C ARG A 433 19.73 31.80 -3.29
N PRO A 434 19.76 30.86 -4.25
CA PRO A 434 19.75 29.43 -3.95
C PRO A 434 20.96 29.06 -3.08
N GLN A 435 20.79 28.06 -2.23
CA GLN A 435 21.80 27.70 -1.22
C GLN A 435 22.56 26.43 -1.61
N VAL A 436 23.76 26.27 -1.06
CA VAL A 436 24.52 25.02 -1.10
C VAL A 436 25.30 24.86 0.21
N SER A 437 25.44 23.63 0.69
CA SER A 437 26.25 23.30 1.87
C SER A 437 27.59 22.68 1.48
N ASN A 438 28.64 23.01 2.25
CA ASN A 438 29.93 22.31 2.24
C ASN A 438 30.06 21.25 3.35
N GLY A 439 28.97 20.98 4.08
CA GLY A 439 28.95 20.06 5.22
C GLY A 439 29.17 20.74 6.58
N VAL A 440 29.56 22.02 6.60
CA VAL A 440 29.76 22.80 7.84
C VAL A 440 28.83 24.02 7.87
N ALA A 441 28.66 24.72 6.74
CA ALA A 441 27.83 25.91 6.64
C ALA A 441 27.04 25.95 5.33
N TRP A 442 25.94 26.70 5.36
CA TRP A 442 25.14 27.05 4.18
C TRP A 442 25.60 28.39 3.61
N TYR A 443 25.72 28.48 2.29
CA TYR A 443 26.07 29.72 1.59
C TYR A 443 25.35 29.82 0.24
N ASN A 444 25.31 31.03 -0.31
CA ASN A 444 24.72 31.29 -1.63
C ASN A 444 25.50 30.50 -2.70
N ALA A 445 24.79 29.67 -3.46
CA ALA A 445 25.36 28.98 -4.60
C ALA A 445 25.74 29.97 -5.70
N SER A 446 26.88 29.74 -6.33
CA SER A 446 27.29 30.53 -7.50
C SER A 446 26.37 30.27 -8.69
N GLU A 447 26.38 31.17 -9.67
CA GLU A 447 25.65 31.00 -10.91
C GLU A 447 26.05 29.70 -11.63
N THR A 448 27.35 29.39 -11.67
CA THR A 448 27.85 28.15 -12.28
C THR A 448 27.35 26.90 -11.54
N GLN A 449 27.37 26.90 -10.20
CA GLN A 449 26.84 25.78 -9.41
C GLN A 449 25.35 25.58 -9.68
N THR A 450 24.57 26.66 -9.69
CA THR A 450 23.13 26.63 -9.98
C THR A 450 22.83 26.17 -11.41
N ARG A 451 23.57 26.69 -12.40
CA ARG A 451 23.47 26.31 -13.82
C ARG A 451 23.72 24.81 -14.03
N ASN A 452 24.71 24.26 -13.33
CA ASN A 452 25.05 22.85 -13.40
C ASN A 452 23.96 21.98 -12.76
N ALA A 453 23.43 22.39 -11.60
CA ALA A 453 22.38 21.67 -10.89
C ALA A 453 21.04 21.62 -11.67
N MET A 454 20.74 22.64 -12.48
CA MET A 454 19.53 22.73 -13.31
C MET A 454 19.63 22.02 -14.67
N ASN A 455 20.79 21.47 -15.05
CA ASN A 455 21.05 21.01 -16.41
C ASN A 455 20.27 19.73 -16.76
N VAL A 456 19.14 19.90 -17.47
CA VAL A 456 18.23 18.83 -17.87
C VAL A 456 18.89 17.73 -18.71
N ASN A 457 19.86 18.06 -19.56
CA ASN A 457 20.54 17.07 -20.41
C ASN A 457 21.49 16.18 -19.60
N THR A 458 22.26 16.79 -18.69
CA THR A 458 23.13 16.05 -17.76
C THR A 458 22.30 15.14 -16.83
N ILE A 459 21.15 15.64 -16.35
CA ILE A 459 20.23 14.88 -15.51
C ILE A 459 19.63 13.70 -16.29
N TRP A 460 19.09 13.94 -17.48
CA TRP A 460 18.43 12.92 -18.30
C TRP A 460 19.36 11.77 -18.70
N ASN A 461 20.61 12.10 -19.05
CA ASN A 461 21.60 11.11 -19.49
C ASN A 461 22.25 10.33 -18.34
N SER A 462 21.97 10.68 -17.08
CA SER A 462 22.50 9.99 -15.90
C SER A 462 21.64 8.78 -15.52
N LYS A 463 22.28 7.62 -15.32
CA LYS A 463 21.62 6.39 -14.83
C LYS A 463 20.92 6.55 -13.46
N THR A 464 21.34 7.53 -12.66
CA THR A 464 20.80 7.82 -11.32
C THR A 464 20.00 9.10 -11.33
N GLN A 465 20.57 10.19 -11.86
CA GLN A 465 19.93 11.51 -11.77
C GLN A 465 18.68 11.63 -12.65
N VAL A 466 18.46 10.73 -13.62
CA VAL A 466 17.20 10.65 -14.37
C VAL A 466 15.98 10.47 -13.45
N TYR A 467 16.15 9.95 -12.22
CA TYR A 467 15.07 9.86 -11.23
C TYR A 467 14.62 11.20 -10.66
N GLN A 468 15.33 12.30 -10.92
CA GLN A 468 14.79 13.65 -10.70
C GLN A 468 13.58 13.93 -11.58
N MET A 469 13.48 13.23 -12.71
CA MET A 469 12.42 13.32 -13.73
C MET A 469 11.44 12.14 -13.66
N LEU A 470 11.46 11.35 -12.59
CA LEU A 470 10.42 10.35 -12.32
C LEU A 470 9.08 11.06 -12.08
N ASP A 471 8.00 10.62 -12.73
CA ASP A 471 6.65 11.16 -12.51
C ASP A 471 6.13 10.67 -11.15
N LEU A 472 6.24 11.55 -10.15
CA LEU A 472 5.80 11.33 -8.78
C LEU A 472 4.27 11.30 -8.69
N GLY A 473 3.55 11.74 -9.73
CA GLY A 473 2.10 11.70 -9.84
C GLY A 473 1.52 10.36 -10.32
N LYS A 474 2.34 9.31 -10.41
CA LYS A 474 1.94 7.95 -10.82
C LYS A 474 2.26 6.93 -9.73
N TYR A 475 1.21 6.32 -9.20
CA TYR A 475 1.29 5.10 -8.40
C TYR A 475 1.76 3.93 -9.30
N GLN A 476 2.73 3.14 -8.82
CA GLN A 476 3.34 2.06 -9.61
C GLN A 476 2.81 0.66 -9.25
N GLY A 477 2.18 0.48 -8.09
CA GLY A 477 1.63 -0.83 -7.68
C GLY A 477 2.66 -1.78 -7.08
N ILE A 478 3.70 -1.26 -6.41
CA ILE A 478 4.77 -2.08 -5.84
C ILE A 478 4.23 -2.93 -4.68
N PRO A 479 4.53 -4.24 -4.61
CA PRO A 479 4.06 -5.10 -3.54
C PRO A 479 4.47 -4.57 -2.15
N VAL A 480 3.53 -4.62 -1.19
CA VAL A 480 3.75 -4.17 0.20
C VAL A 480 4.97 -4.83 0.84
N SER A 481 5.25 -6.11 0.53
CA SER A 481 6.43 -6.82 1.01
C SER A 481 7.75 -6.17 0.56
N LYS A 482 7.80 -5.64 -0.66
CA LYS A 482 8.95 -4.88 -1.18
C LYS A 482 9.05 -3.51 -0.52
N LEU A 483 7.93 -2.81 -0.30
CA LEU A 483 7.91 -1.55 0.44
C LEU A 483 8.41 -1.73 1.88
N ASN A 484 7.97 -2.79 2.56
CA ASN A 484 8.44 -3.15 3.90
C ASN A 484 9.94 -3.53 3.94
N THR A 485 10.51 -3.99 2.83
CA THR A 485 11.97 -4.19 2.71
C THR A 485 12.74 -2.86 2.79
N LEU A 486 12.16 -1.77 2.28
CA LEU A 486 12.73 -0.43 2.35
C LEU A 486 12.60 0.18 3.75
N LEU A 487 11.44 -0.05 4.37
CA LEU A 487 11.03 0.53 5.64
C LEU A 487 11.58 -0.20 6.88
N SER A 488 12.10 -1.42 6.71
CA SER A 488 12.64 -2.21 7.81
C SER A 488 13.70 -1.45 8.61
N GLY A 489 13.50 -1.34 9.93
CA GLY A 489 14.41 -0.63 10.84
C GLY A 489 14.33 0.89 10.74
N LYS A 490 13.31 1.45 10.09
CA LYS A 490 13.09 2.90 9.97
C LYS A 490 12.11 3.42 11.03
N GLY A 491 12.34 3.07 12.29
CA GLY A 491 11.55 3.57 13.41
C GLY A 491 10.06 3.28 13.24
N THR A 492 9.22 4.28 13.46
CA THR A 492 7.75 4.20 13.31
C THR A 492 7.28 3.98 11.88
N LEU A 493 8.14 4.18 10.88
CA LEU A 493 7.88 3.84 9.48
C LEU A 493 8.04 2.33 9.21
N SER A 494 8.71 1.59 10.10
CA SER A 494 8.93 0.14 9.93
C SER A 494 7.59 -0.60 9.92
N GLY A 495 7.39 -1.45 8.91
CA GLY A 495 6.13 -2.19 8.73
C GLY A 495 5.00 -1.40 8.06
N GLN A 496 5.18 -0.08 7.84
CA GLN A 496 4.14 0.79 7.27
C GLN A 496 4.02 0.71 5.74
N GLY A 497 4.58 -0.32 5.10
CA GLY A 497 4.52 -0.48 3.64
C GLY A 497 3.09 -0.52 3.10
N LYS A 498 2.14 -0.97 3.92
CA LYS A 498 0.72 -0.90 3.59
C LYS A 498 0.20 0.54 3.54
N ALA A 499 0.50 1.36 4.55
CA ALA A 499 0.12 2.77 4.59
C ALA A 499 0.71 3.55 3.40
N PHE A 500 1.95 3.27 3.02
CA PHE A 500 2.57 3.88 1.84
C PHE A 500 1.95 3.41 0.51
N ALA A 501 1.61 2.13 0.38
CA ALA A 501 0.91 1.62 -0.80
C ALA A 501 -0.48 2.26 -0.93
N GLU A 502 -1.20 2.36 0.20
CA GLU A 502 -2.51 3.01 0.27
C GLU A 502 -2.43 4.49 -0.08
N ALA A 503 -1.53 5.23 0.57
CA ALA A 503 -1.29 6.65 0.31
C ALA A 503 -0.96 6.90 -1.17
N GLY A 504 -0.06 6.08 -1.73
CA GLY A 504 0.32 6.16 -3.13
C GLY A 504 -0.86 5.89 -4.08
N LYS A 505 -1.66 4.86 -3.79
CA LYS A 505 -2.84 4.51 -4.59
C LYS A 505 -3.93 5.59 -4.50
N ARG A 506 -4.31 5.98 -3.29
CA ARG A 506 -5.39 6.91 -2.97
C ARG A 506 -5.11 8.31 -3.53
N TYR A 507 -3.90 8.82 -3.31
CA TYR A 507 -3.51 10.16 -3.76
C TYR A 507 -2.72 10.15 -5.07
N ARG A 508 -2.64 9.00 -5.74
CA ARG A 508 -1.92 8.80 -7.01
C ARG A 508 -0.47 9.31 -6.92
N VAL A 509 0.20 9.08 -5.80
CA VAL A 509 1.61 9.46 -5.60
C VAL A 509 2.49 8.22 -5.76
N ASN A 510 3.68 8.40 -6.31
CA ASN A 510 4.67 7.34 -6.38
C ASN A 510 5.10 6.90 -4.96
N GLU A 511 4.88 5.63 -4.65
CA GLU A 511 5.07 5.05 -3.33
C GLU A 511 6.54 4.95 -2.90
N ILE A 512 7.49 4.85 -3.85
CA ILE A 512 8.93 4.89 -3.53
C ILE A 512 9.36 6.30 -3.13
N TYR A 513 8.85 7.31 -3.83
CA TYR A 513 9.08 8.69 -3.46
C TYR A 513 8.49 9.02 -2.09
N LEU A 514 7.24 8.61 -1.78
CA LEU A 514 6.67 8.82 -0.45
C LEU A 514 7.56 8.21 0.65
N ILE A 515 8.08 6.99 0.44
CA ILE A 515 8.99 6.34 1.40
C ILE A 515 10.33 7.09 1.52
N ALA A 516 10.94 7.47 0.40
CA ALA A 516 12.21 8.21 0.39
C ALA A 516 12.08 9.56 1.11
N HIS A 517 10.99 10.27 0.83
CA HIS A 517 10.69 11.54 1.45
C HIS A 517 10.47 11.38 2.96
N ALA A 518 9.58 10.47 3.37
CA ALA A 518 9.31 10.25 4.78
C ALA A 518 10.54 9.81 5.56
N ILE A 519 11.38 8.92 5.02
CA ILE A 519 12.62 8.48 5.70
C ILE A 519 13.56 9.66 5.94
N LEU A 520 13.68 10.59 4.98
CA LEU A 520 14.54 11.76 5.15
C LEU A 520 13.96 12.70 6.22
N GLU A 521 12.71 13.13 6.08
CA GLU A 521 12.08 14.14 6.95
C GLU A 521 12.01 13.69 8.41
N THR A 522 11.95 12.37 8.64
CA THR A 522 11.76 11.80 9.97
C THR A 522 13.04 11.26 10.60
N GLY A 523 14.19 11.39 9.93
CA GLY A 523 15.43 10.77 10.41
C GLY A 523 15.29 9.26 10.58
N ASN A 524 14.77 8.57 9.56
CA ASN A 524 14.40 7.16 9.60
C ASN A 524 13.30 6.83 10.64
N GLY A 525 12.23 7.63 10.69
CA GLY A 525 11.05 7.41 11.54
C GLY A 525 11.32 7.56 13.05
N ARG A 526 12.33 8.34 13.42
CA ARG A 526 12.81 8.45 14.81
C ARG A 526 12.78 9.86 15.36
N SER A 527 12.59 10.88 14.52
CA SER A 527 12.48 12.26 14.98
C SER A 527 11.35 12.40 16.00
N TYR A 528 11.46 13.40 16.87
CA TYR A 528 10.43 13.72 17.86
C TYR A 528 9.02 13.84 17.22
N PHE A 529 8.94 14.38 16.00
CA PHE A 529 7.70 14.54 15.26
C PHE A 529 7.14 13.24 14.67
N ALA A 530 7.98 12.24 14.44
CA ALA A 530 7.62 10.98 13.80
C ALA A 530 7.53 9.81 14.78
N SER A 531 8.13 9.90 15.96
CA SER A 531 8.24 8.80 16.93
C SER A 531 6.93 8.52 17.66
N GLY A 532 5.99 9.47 17.67
CA GLY A 532 4.76 9.39 18.44
C GLY A 532 4.90 9.81 19.90
N ASN A 533 6.06 10.35 20.32
CA ASN A 533 6.28 10.78 21.72
C ASN A 533 5.28 11.85 22.19
N SER A 534 4.72 12.63 21.27
CA SER A 534 3.71 13.66 21.55
C SER A 534 2.27 13.12 21.53
N GLY A 535 2.07 11.83 21.27
CA GLY A 535 0.77 11.22 20.98
C GLY A 535 0.29 11.43 19.53
N TYR A 536 1.05 12.18 18.72
CA TYR A 536 0.75 12.45 17.31
C TYR A 536 2.00 12.26 16.44
N TYR A 537 1.77 12.09 15.14
CA TYR A 537 2.76 11.69 14.16
C TYR A 537 2.76 12.65 12.98
N ASN A 538 3.93 13.06 12.52
CA ASN A 538 4.13 13.84 11.30
C ASN A 538 5.31 13.26 10.51
N MET A 539 5.02 12.73 9.32
CA MET A 539 5.99 11.95 8.55
C MET A 539 6.66 12.72 7.43
N TYR A 540 6.28 13.98 7.22
CA TYR A 540 6.76 14.78 6.09
C TYR A 540 7.07 16.23 6.49
N GLY A 541 7.25 16.51 7.79
CA GLY A 541 7.59 17.85 8.29
C GLY A 541 6.52 18.92 8.04
N ILE A 542 5.26 18.54 7.83
CA ILE A 542 4.20 19.47 7.42
C ILE A 542 3.86 20.40 8.58
N GLY A 543 3.94 21.72 8.35
CA GLY A 543 3.72 22.72 9.39
C GLY A 543 4.92 22.91 10.33
N ALA A 544 6.11 22.41 9.99
CA ALA A 544 7.35 22.81 10.66
C ALA A 544 7.85 24.13 10.03
N TYR A 545 8.01 25.17 10.86
CA TYR A 545 8.63 26.43 10.45
C TYR A 545 9.99 26.59 11.16
N ASP A 546 10.96 27.24 10.53
CA ASP A 546 12.29 27.44 11.15
C ASP A 546 12.21 28.15 12.51
N SER A 547 11.27 29.08 12.66
CA SER A 547 10.99 29.80 13.91
C SER A 547 10.11 29.04 14.90
N ASN A 548 9.39 28.00 14.45
CA ASN A 548 8.51 27.20 15.29
C ASN A 548 8.31 25.77 14.73
N PRO A 549 9.32 24.89 14.86
CA PRO A 549 9.24 23.53 14.32
C PRO A 549 8.19 22.67 15.06
N ASN A 550 7.85 23.02 16.30
CA ASN A 550 6.86 22.31 17.10
C ASN A 550 5.42 22.46 16.58
N TYR A 551 5.14 23.47 15.75
CA TYR A 551 3.83 23.60 15.11
C TYR A 551 3.46 22.38 14.24
N ALA A 552 4.46 21.59 13.80
CA ALA A 552 4.24 20.33 13.10
C ALA A 552 3.40 19.31 13.91
N ILE A 553 3.52 19.30 15.24
CA ILE A 553 2.69 18.46 16.12
C ILE A 553 1.30 19.05 16.30
N THR A 554 1.17 20.37 16.46
CA THR A 554 -0.15 21.04 16.51
C THR A 554 -0.93 20.78 15.22
N PHE A 555 -0.25 20.87 14.06
CA PHE A 555 -0.82 20.52 12.77
C PHE A 555 -1.26 19.05 12.73
N ALA A 556 -0.36 18.12 13.10
CA ALA A 556 -0.67 16.69 13.15
C ALA A 556 -1.87 16.39 14.07
N LYS A 557 -1.96 17.04 15.22
CA LYS A 557 -3.09 16.95 16.15
C LYS A 557 -4.39 17.42 15.53
N ASN A 558 -4.39 18.58 14.89
CA ASN A 558 -5.58 19.13 14.22
C ASN A 558 -6.04 18.26 13.03
N GLN A 559 -5.12 17.52 12.42
CA GLN A 559 -5.43 16.54 11.37
C GLN A 559 -5.78 15.15 11.89
N GLY A 560 -5.75 14.92 13.22
CA GLY A 560 -6.04 13.62 13.82
C GLY A 560 -4.97 12.55 13.54
N TRP A 561 -3.72 12.93 13.28
CA TRP A 561 -2.62 12.01 12.98
C TRP A 561 -2.06 11.35 14.25
N ASN A 562 -2.90 10.59 14.94
CA ASN A 562 -2.54 9.89 16.19
C ASN A 562 -1.94 8.49 15.96
N THR A 563 -1.69 8.10 14.70
CA THR A 563 -0.92 6.90 14.35
C THR A 563 0.04 7.19 13.18
N ALA A 564 1.10 6.40 13.07
CA ALA A 564 2.06 6.50 11.97
C ALA A 564 1.39 6.35 10.60
N SER A 565 0.44 5.42 10.46
CA SER A 565 -0.32 5.20 9.22
C SER A 565 -1.14 6.43 8.82
N LYS A 566 -1.87 7.04 9.77
CA LYS A 566 -2.67 8.26 9.53
C LYS A 566 -1.79 9.42 9.06
N ALA A 567 -0.61 9.58 9.66
CA ALA A 567 0.35 10.60 9.23
C ALA A 567 0.94 10.34 7.84
N ILE A 568 1.21 9.07 7.49
CA ILE A 568 1.71 8.68 6.15
C ILE A 568 0.66 8.99 5.07
N ILE A 569 -0.58 8.58 5.29
CA ILE A 569 -1.69 8.76 4.35
C ILE A 569 -2.08 10.24 4.26
N GLY A 570 -2.26 10.91 5.41
CA GLY A 570 -2.61 12.33 5.48
C GLY A 570 -1.54 13.25 4.88
N GLY A 571 -0.26 12.96 5.09
CA GLY A 571 0.81 13.77 4.51
C GLY A 571 0.95 13.57 2.99
N ALA A 572 0.67 12.38 2.46
CA ALA A 572 0.63 12.16 1.01
C ALA A 572 -0.47 12.99 0.32
N ARG A 573 -1.59 13.27 1.02
CA ARG A 573 -2.63 14.19 0.55
C ARG A 573 -2.07 15.59 0.30
N PHE A 574 -1.31 16.11 1.27
CA PHE A 574 -0.70 17.45 1.19
C PHE A 574 0.31 17.54 0.04
N ILE A 575 1.21 16.55 -0.07
CA ILE A 575 2.17 16.45 -1.18
C ILE A 575 1.43 16.45 -2.54
N ARG A 576 0.30 15.74 -2.63
CA ARG A 576 -0.49 15.70 -3.85
C ARG A 576 -1.10 17.05 -4.19
N GLN A 577 -1.81 17.66 -3.24
CA GLN A 577 -2.52 18.92 -3.42
C GLN A 577 -1.57 20.08 -3.74
N ASP A 578 -0.50 20.21 -2.96
CA ASP A 578 0.33 21.41 -3.00
C ASP A 578 1.35 21.38 -4.13
N TYR A 579 1.81 20.20 -4.56
CA TYR A 579 2.86 20.07 -5.57
C TYR A 579 2.39 19.39 -6.85
N ILE A 580 1.82 18.19 -6.75
CA ILE A 580 1.56 17.39 -7.95
C ILE A 580 0.39 17.95 -8.77
N ASP A 581 -0.71 18.34 -8.12
CA ASP A 581 -1.89 18.88 -8.81
C ASP A 581 -1.64 20.26 -9.44
N VAL A 582 -0.70 21.04 -8.90
CA VAL A 582 -0.26 22.32 -9.50
C VAL A 582 0.79 22.15 -10.61
N GLY A 583 1.10 20.89 -10.99
CA GLY A 583 1.99 20.55 -12.10
C GLY A 583 3.46 20.40 -11.74
N GLN A 584 3.82 20.32 -10.46
CA GLN A 584 5.17 20.03 -9.96
C GLN A 584 5.33 18.55 -9.60
N ASN A 585 5.12 17.68 -10.59
CA ASN A 585 5.03 16.23 -10.43
C ASN A 585 6.35 15.47 -10.64
N THR A 586 7.50 16.15 -10.64
CA THR A 586 8.84 15.54 -10.61
C THR A 586 9.68 16.26 -9.56
N LEU A 587 10.70 15.62 -8.99
CA LEU A 587 11.63 16.30 -8.07
C LEU A 587 12.23 17.54 -8.71
N TYR A 588 12.57 17.45 -10.00
CA TYR A 588 13.09 18.57 -10.79
C TYR A 588 12.11 19.76 -10.80
N ARG A 589 10.81 19.50 -11.04
CA ARG A 589 9.79 20.55 -11.03
C ARG A 589 9.50 21.09 -9.64
N MET A 590 9.57 20.24 -8.61
CA MET A 590 9.43 20.67 -7.21
C MET A 590 10.55 21.62 -6.79
N ARG A 591 11.79 21.43 -7.29
CA ARG A 591 12.92 22.30 -6.95
C ARG A 591 13.07 23.51 -7.85
N TRP A 592 12.90 23.36 -9.16
CA TRP A 592 13.27 24.38 -10.14
C TRP A 592 12.07 25.09 -10.79
N ASN A 593 10.88 24.50 -10.67
CA ASN A 593 9.62 24.96 -11.26
C ASN A 593 9.81 25.53 -12.68
N PRO A 594 10.16 24.70 -13.68
CA PRO A 594 10.46 25.20 -15.03
C PRO A 594 9.25 25.90 -15.69
N LYS A 595 8.02 25.69 -15.24
CA LYS A 595 6.83 26.43 -15.71
C LYS A 595 6.76 27.86 -15.15
N LYS A 596 7.25 28.08 -13.94
CA LYS A 596 7.35 29.38 -13.25
C LYS A 596 8.65 29.45 -12.42
N PRO A 597 9.83 29.65 -13.06
CA PRO A 597 11.13 29.56 -12.38
C PRO A 597 11.23 30.48 -11.16
N ALA A 598 11.95 30.05 -10.13
CA ALA A 598 12.12 30.74 -8.85
C ALA A 598 10.86 30.94 -8.00
N THR A 599 9.75 30.25 -8.32
CA THR A 599 8.51 30.30 -7.52
C THR A 599 8.14 28.92 -6.99
N HIS A 600 7.50 28.88 -5.82
CA HIS A 600 6.91 27.68 -5.23
C HIS A 600 7.87 26.47 -5.21
N GLN A 601 9.05 26.67 -4.63
CA GLN A 601 10.12 25.67 -4.60
C GLN A 601 10.11 24.91 -3.28
N TYR A 602 10.28 23.59 -3.35
CA TYR A 602 10.30 22.73 -2.17
C TYR A 602 11.51 22.98 -1.25
N ALA A 603 12.65 23.37 -1.82
CA ALA A 603 13.90 23.51 -1.08
C ALA A 603 14.78 24.62 -1.66
N THR A 604 15.61 25.22 -0.81
CA THR A 604 16.62 26.22 -1.17
C THR A 604 17.92 25.58 -1.66
N ASP A 605 18.28 24.39 -1.18
CA ASP A 605 19.49 23.66 -1.57
C ASP A 605 19.46 23.23 -3.04
N ILE A 606 20.47 23.62 -3.82
CA ILE A 606 20.62 23.19 -5.22
C ILE A 606 20.87 21.68 -5.37
N LYS A 607 21.33 20.99 -4.32
CA LYS A 607 21.61 19.54 -4.33
C LYS A 607 20.42 18.68 -3.87
N TRP A 608 19.33 19.28 -3.41
CA TRP A 608 18.16 18.55 -2.88
C TRP A 608 17.65 17.47 -3.83
N CYS A 609 17.40 17.81 -5.11
CA CYS A 609 16.95 16.81 -6.10
C CYS A 609 17.96 15.68 -6.29
N GLN A 610 19.25 15.98 -6.22
CA GLN A 610 20.31 15.00 -6.46
C GLN A 610 20.34 13.96 -5.34
N HIS A 611 20.21 14.41 -4.10
CA HIS A 611 20.12 13.54 -2.93
C HIS A 611 18.85 12.66 -3.00
N GLN A 612 17.69 13.27 -3.29
CA GLN A 612 16.42 12.54 -3.40
C GLN A 612 16.41 11.51 -4.53
N ALA A 613 16.85 11.89 -5.74
CA ALA A 613 16.90 10.97 -6.88
C ALA A 613 17.85 9.80 -6.65
N THR A 614 18.97 10.04 -5.95
CA THR A 614 19.90 8.97 -5.57
C THR A 614 19.24 7.97 -4.63
N THR A 615 18.54 8.45 -3.59
CA THR A 615 17.80 7.60 -2.66
C THR A 615 16.69 6.81 -3.35
N ILE A 616 15.88 7.46 -4.20
CA ILE A 616 14.82 6.80 -4.97
C ILE A 616 15.42 5.70 -5.87
N LYS A 617 16.50 6.01 -6.61
CA LYS A 617 17.20 5.03 -7.44
C LYS A 617 17.68 3.84 -6.61
N GLN A 618 18.31 4.09 -5.47
CA GLN A 618 18.79 3.05 -4.56
C GLN A 618 17.65 2.17 -4.06
N TYR A 619 16.49 2.74 -3.74
CA TYR A 619 15.33 1.99 -3.28
C TYR A 619 14.74 1.10 -4.36
N TYR A 620 14.56 1.62 -5.58
CA TYR A 620 14.17 0.81 -6.73
C TYR A 620 15.16 -0.36 -6.95
N THR A 621 16.47 -0.09 -6.95
CA THR A 621 17.49 -1.12 -7.08
C THR A 621 17.41 -2.16 -5.95
N LYS A 622 17.25 -1.72 -4.69
CA LYS A 622 17.19 -2.58 -3.51
C LYS A 622 16.04 -3.58 -3.54
N ILE A 623 14.91 -3.21 -4.14
CA ILE A 623 13.75 -4.10 -4.30
C ILE A 623 13.73 -4.86 -5.63
N GLY A 624 14.73 -4.65 -6.49
CA GLY A 624 14.87 -5.31 -7.80
C GLY A 624 13.91 -4.75 -8.86
N LEU A 625 13.48 -3.50 -8.73
CA LEU A 625 12.53 -2.85 -9.65
C LEU A 625 13.16 -1.59 -10.27
N LYS A 626 12.44 -0.99 -11.22
CA LYS A 626 12.83 0.26 -11.90
C LYS A 626 11.63 1.21 -11.91
N GLY A 627 11.91 2.51 -12.02
CA GLY A 627 10.86 3.50 -12.24
C GLY A 627 10.22 3.28 -13.61
N GLN A 628 8.90 3.45 -13.71
CA GLN A 628 8.16 3.20 -14.95
C GLN A 628 7.80 4.47 -15.73
N TYR A 629 7.54 5.59 -15.04
CA TYR A 629 6.99 6.79 -15.65
C TYR A 629 7.95 7.96 -15.46
N PHE A 630 8.38 8.59 -16.55
CA PHE A 630 9.27 9.74 -16.53
C PHE A 630 8.72 10.89 -17.36
N ILE A 631 9.04 12.10 -16.93
CA ILE A 631 8.76 13.34 -17.63
C ILE A 631 10.08 14.04 -17.91
N ARG A 632 10.51 14.01 -19.17
CA ARG A 632 11.70 14.70 -19.63
C ARG A 632 11.40 16.19 -19.78
N ASP A 633 11.82 16.97 -18.79
CA ASP A 633 11.74 18.43 -18.86
C ASP A 633 12.79 18.99 -19.81
N LYS A 634 12.38 19.97 -20.63
CA LYS A 634 13.24 20.76 -21.52
C LYS A 634 12.96 22.25 -21.35
N TYR A 635 13.98 23.09 -21.49
CA TYR A 635 13.83 24.52 -21.68
C TYR A 635 13.54 24.87 -23.14
N LYS A 636 13.03 26.08 -23.39
CA LYS A 636 12.63 26.56 -24.72
C LYS A 636 13.72 26.31 -25.78
N ASP A 637 14.97 26.51 -25.40
CA ASP A 637 16.20 26.45 -26.19
C ASP A 637 16.93 25.09 -26.13
N SER A 638 16.28 23.99 -25.71
CA SER A 638 16.94 22.66 -25.49
C SER A 638 16.25 21.42 -26.09
#